data_AF-A0A0Q9CWB7-F1
#
_entry.id   AF-A0A0Q9CWB7-F1
#
_cell.length_a   1.000
_cell.length_b   1.000
_cell.length_c   1.000
_cell.angle_alpha   90.00
_cell.angle_beta   90.00
_cell.angle_gamma   90.00
#
_symmetry.space_group_name_H-M   'P 1'
#
loop_
_entity.id
_entity.type
_entity.pdbx_description
1 polymer ?
#
loop_
_entity_poly.entity_id
_entity_poly.type
_entity_poly.pdbx_seq_one_letter_code
_entity_poly.pdbx_strand_id
1 'polypeptide(L)'
;MNASTFLKTCTALAATSVLLVACGGGNDDDPTPSNEPGVLTVSSATLDGLNGVYGNGTLNLTNVDKENPVGSVPELCAFRFDGANKVGSAATAFGDIRYRPDATGLHQVFLTFDGKEYASGEPTDTAVVRESNEVRFSGKTLTASDGSNATLRVTGIVPMRPNRPSGC
;
A
#
# COMPACT_ATOMS: atom_id res chain seq x y z
N MET A 1 -7.51 -11.83 77.45
CA MET A 1 -8.49 -12.82 76.92
C MET A 1 -9.45 -12.08 76.00
N ASN A 2 -9.54 -12.55 74.76
CA ASN A 2 -10.56 -12.35 73.73
C ASN A 2 -11.20 -10.98 73.45
N ALA A 3 -11.13 -10.68 72.15
CA ALA A 3 -12.22 -10.30 71.24
C ALA A 3 -12.15 -8.86 70.74
N SER A 4 -11.93 -8.73 69.42
CA SER A 4 -12.46 -7.63 68.62
C SER A 4 -12.86 -8.15 67.25
N THR A 5 -14.11 -8.62 67.20
CA THR A 5 -15.16 -8.30 66.22
C THR A 5 -14.80 -8.07 64.75
N PHE A 6 -15.33 -8.98 63.94
CA PHE A 6 -15.82 -8.75 62.58
C PHE A 6 -16.69 -7.49 62.46
N LEU A 7 -16.48 -6.69 61.40
CA LEU A 7 -17.55 -6.06 60.63
C LEU A 7 -17.02 -5.58 59.27
N LYS A 8 -17.89 -5.72 58.27
CA LYS A 8 -17.64 -5.82 56.84
C LYS A 8 -18.48 -4.75 56.15
N THR A 9 -17.86 -3.82 55.41
CA THR A 9 -18.53 -2.87 54.50
C THR A 9 -17.44 -2.25 53.60
N CYS A 10 -17.26 -2.68 52.35
CA CYS A 10 -18.00 -2.35 51.12
C CYS A 10 -17.87 -0.89 50.67
N THR A 11 -16.91 -0.62 49.77
CA THR A 11 -17.10 0.17 48.52
C THR A 11 -15.82 0.08 47.69
N ALA A 12 -15.77 -0.85 46.72
CA ALA A 12 -14.81 -0.82 45.63
C ALA A 12 -15.47 -0.08 44.47
N LEU A 13 -14.97 1.11 44.15
CA LEU A 13 -15.34 1.83 42.93
C LEU A 13 -14.73 1.07 41.75
N ALA A 14 -15.55 0.25 41.09
CA ALA A 14 -15.20 -0.36 39.81
C ALA A 14 -15.15 0.76 38.76
N ALA A 15 -13.95 1.23 38.43
CA ALA A 15 -13.71 1.97 37.21
C ALA A 15 -13.91 0.98 36.06
N THR A 16 -15.11 0.97 35.48
CA THR A 16 -15.35 0.34 34.18
C THR A 16 -14.62 1.17 33.13
N SER A 17 -13.35 0.86 32.91
CA SER A 17 -12.69 1.14 31.65
C SER A 17 -13.45 0.37 30.58
N VAL A 18 -14.38 1.05 29.92
CA VAL A 18 -14.89 0.61 28.62
C VAL A 18 -13.69 0.64 27.69
N LEU A 19 -13.00 -0.50 27.61
CA LEU A 19 -12.16 -0.83 26.48
C LEU A 19 -13.11 -0.80 25.27
N LEU A 20 -13.17 0.35 24.59
CA LEU A 20 -13.57 0.38 23.19
C LEU A 20 -12.48 -0.41 22.44
N VAL A 21 -12.61 -1.74 22.46
CA VAL A 21 -12.05 -2.55 21.40
C VAL A 21 -12.94 -2.25 20.20
N ALA A 22 -12.60 -1.17 19.49
CA ALA A 22 -12.97 -1.01 18.11
C ALA A 22 -12.20 -2.10 17.34
N CYS A 23 -12.72 -3.32 17.40
CA CYS A 23 -12.28 -4.41 16.55
C CYS A 23 -12.73 -4.04 15.14
N GLY A 24 -11.75 -3.83 14.27
CA GLY A 24 -11.93 -3.29 12.93
C GLY A 24 -13.03 -3.97 12.14
N GLY A 25 -13.92 -3.16 11.56
CA GLY A 25 -14.55 -3.52 10.31
C GLY A 25 -13.46 -3.44 9.25
N GLY A 26 -13.13 -4.58 8.63
CA GLY A 26 -12.27 -4.59 7.45
C GLY A 26 -12.90 -3.69 6.40
N ASN A 27 -12.22 -2.60 6.10
CA ASN A 27 -12.61 -1.68 5.04
C ASN A 27 -12.00 -2.25 3.76
N ASP A 28 -12.76 -2.31 2.66
CA ASP A 28 -12.26 -2.85 1.38
C ASP A 28 -11.08 -2.02 0.80
N ASP A 29 -10.84 -0.83 1.39
CA ASP A 29 -9.77 0.09 1.03
C ASP A 29 -8.38 -0.32 1.55
N ASP A 30 -8.30 -1.25 2.50
CA ASP A 30 -7.02 -1.69 3.08
C ASP A 30 -6.50 -2.95 2.35
N PRO A 31 -5.22 -2.97 1.92
CA PRO A 31 -4.64 -4.15 1.31
C PRO A 31 -4.73 -5.37 2.24
N THR A 32 -5.25 -6.48 1.71
CA THR A 32 -5.32 -7.75 2.44
C THR A 32 -4.38 -8.77 1.81
N PRO A 33 -3.92 -9.79 2.57
CA PRO A 33 -3.05 -10.83 2.04
C PRO A 33 -3.54 -11.41 0.71
N SER A 34 -2.60 -11.54 -0.22
CA SER A 34 -2.81 -12.24 -1.48
C SER A 34 -1.81 -13.40 -1.61
N ASN A 35 -2.04 -14.25 -2.61
CA ASN A 35 -1.10 -15.29 -3.01
C ASN A 35 -0.26 -14.87 -4.23
N GLU A 36 -0.36 -13.61 -4.63
CA GLU A 36 0.28 -13.10 -5.84
C GLU A 36 1.68 -12.58 -5.51
N PRO A 37 2.74 -13.10 -6.18
CA PRO A 37 4.09 -12.60 -5.99
C PRO A 37 4.26 -11.24 -6.68
N GLY A 38 4.85 -10.29 -5.97
CA GLY A 38 5.23 -8.99 -6.53
C GLY A 38 6.64 -8.62 -6.09
N VAL A 39 7.37 -7.95 -6.98
CA VAL A 39 8.75 -7.55 -6.74
C VAL A 39 9.03 -6.22 -7.41
N LEU A 40 9.68 -5.32 -6.71
CA LEU A 40 10.17 -4.04 -7.20
C LEU A 40 11.67 -3.96 -6.93
N THR A 41 12.43 -3.51 -7.91
CA THR A 41 13.84 -3.17 -7.73
C THR A 41 13.99 -1.67 -7.87
N VAL A 42 14.52 -1.06 -6.81
CA VAL A 42 14.87 0.37 -6.78
C VAL A 42 16.35 0.51 -7.14
N SER A 43 16.61 1.38 -8.10
CA SER A 43 17.94 1.71 -8.60
C SER A 43 18.09 3.22 -8.77
N SER A 44 19.34 3.69 -8.83
CA SER A 44 19.66 5.10 -9.03
C SER A 44 18.94 6.06 -8.07
N ALA A 45 18.64 5.60 -6.85
CA ALA A 45 18.06 6.45 -5.84
C ALA A 45 19.07 7.52 -5.43
N THR A 46 18.62 8.76 -5.34
CA THR A 46 19.42 9.88 -4.85
C THR A 46 19.59 9.88 -3.34
N LEU A 47 18.74 9.12 -2.62
CA LEU A 47 18.87 8.90 -1.18
C LEU A 47 19.49 7.54 -0.91
N ASP A 48 20.45 7.53 0.01
CA ASP A 48 21.13 6.33 0.45
C ASP A 48 20.15 5.35 1.12
N GLY A 49 20.48 4.06 1.04
CA GLY A 49 19.69 3.03 1.68
C GLY A 49 18.39 2.65 0.94
N LEU A 50 17.97 3.37 -0.10
CA LEU A 50 16.77 3.01 -0.86
C LEU A 50 17.02 1.98 -1.97
N ASN A 51 18.20 1.97 -2.59
CA ASN A 51 18.51 1.00 -3.65
C ASN A 51 18.42 -0.45 -3.14
N GLY A 52 17.86 -1.34 -3.95
CA GLY A 52 17.71 -2.76 -3.62
C GLY A 52 16.40 -3.38 -4.11
N VAL A 53 16.21 -4.64 -3.76
CA VAL A 53 15.01 -5.42 -4.09
C VAL A 53 13.99 -5.34 -2.95
N TYR A 54 12.75 -5.03 -3.29
CA TYR A 54 11.58 -4.96 -2.43
C TYR A 54 10.59 -6.01 -2.90
N GLY A 55 10.18 -6.90 -2.01
CA GLY A 55 9.44 -8.11 -2.35
C GLY A 55 10.26 -9.34 -2.02
N ASN A 56 9.87 -10.02 -0.94
CA ASN A 56 10.44 -11.28 -0.48
C ASN A 56 9.35 -12.34 -0.22
N GLY A 57 8.17 -12.14 -0.81
CA GLY A 57 6.98 -12.94 -0.58
C GLY A 57 5.80 -12.41 -1.41
N THR A 58 4.60 -12.77 -0.99
CA THR A 58 3.37 -12.26 -1.61
C THR A 58 3.08 -10.84 -1.14
N LEU A 59 2.46 -10.04 -2.00
CA LEU A 59 2.01 -8.70 -1.62
C LEU A 59 0.61 -8.76 -1.03
N ASN A 60 0.29 -7.80 -0.16
CA ASN A 60 -1.11 -7.55 0.18
C ASN A 60 -1.69 -6.62 -0.89
N LEU A 61 -2.94 -6.85 -1.29
CA LEU A 61 -3.60 -6.14 -2.38
C LEU A 61 -5.03 -5.76 -1.99
N THR A 62 -5.47 -4.58 -2.38
CA THR A 62 -6.91 -4.26 -2.49
C THR A 62 -7.51 -4.89 -3.75
N ASN A 63 -8.82 -4.77 -3.92
CA ASN A 63 -9.42 -4.95 -5.24
C ASN A 63 -8.98 -3.83 -6.19
N VAL A 64 -9.22 -4.04 -7.49
CA VAL A 64 -9.14 -2.94 -8.45
C VAL A 64 -10.53 -2.31 -8.54
N ASP A 65 -10.62 -1.04 -8.16
CA ASP A 65 -11.85 -0.28 -8.21
C ASP A 65 -11.86 0.63 -9.43
N LYS A 66 -13.04 0.81 -10.01
CA LYS A 66 -13.26 1.73 -11.12
C LYS A 66 -13.91 2.99 -10.59
N GLU A 67 -13.11 4.05 -10.52
CA GLU A 67 -13.54 5.36 -10.06
C GLU A 67 -13.91 6.24 -11.26
N ASN A 68 -15.02 6.96 -11.14
CA ASN A 68 -15.44 7.98 -12.09
C ASN A 68 -15.48 9.34 -11.36
N PRO A 69 -14.32 10.02 -11.21
CA PRO A 69 -14.25 11.23 -10.42
C PRO A 69 -15.03 12.37 -11.09
N VAL A 70 -15.65 13.22 -10.28
CA VAL A 70 -16.31 14.43 -10.80
C VAL A 70 -15.24 15.43 -11.26
N GLY A 71 -15.38 15.94 -12.49
CA GLY A 71 -14.50 16.99 -13.02
C GLY A 71 -13.83 16.58 -14.33
N SER A 72 -12.60 17.03 -14.55
CA SER A 72 -11.81 16.77 -15.77
C SER A 72 -10.90 15.54 -15.67
N VAL A 73 -10.91 14.83 -14.54
CA VAL A 73 -10.15 13.60 -14.36
C VAL A 73 -10.87 12.48 -15.12
N PRO A 74 -10.19 11.71 -15.97
CA PRO A 74 -10.82 10.59 -16.66
C PRO A 74 -11.26 9.50 -15.67
N GLU A 75 -12.09 8.57 -16.12
CA GLU A 75 -12.35 7.32 -15.39
C GLU A 75 -11.02 6.58 -15.13
N LEU A 76 -10.79 6.14 -13.89
CA LEU A 76 -9.57 5.47 -13.45
C LEU A 76 -9.89 4.12 -12.82
N CYS A 77 -9.06 3.13 -13.14
CA CYS A 77 -8.88 1.93 -12.36
C CYS A 77 -7.81 2.19 -11.30
N ALA A 78 -8.11 1.93 -10.03
CA ALA A 78 -7.22 2.17 -8.91
C ALA A 78 -7.07 0.92 -8.04
N PHE A 79 -5.86 0.66 -7.56
CA PHE A 79 -5.62 -0.36 -6.53
C PHE A 79 -4.39 -0.01 -5.71
N ARG A 80 -4.31 -0.60 -4.52
CA ARG A 80 -3.21 -0.41 -3.58
C ARG A 80 -2.55 -1.73 -3.27
N PHE A 81 -1.25 -1.65 -2.99
CA PHE A 81 -0.48 -2.78 -2.49
C PHE A 81 0.36 -2.35 -1.29
N ASP A 82 0.67 -3.32 -0.42
CA ASP A 82 1.69 -3.16 0.62
C ASP A 82 2.44 -4.48 0.86
N GLY A 83 3.33 -4.47 1.86
CA GLY A 83 4.08 -5.65 2.27
C GLY A 83 5.28 -5.97 1.39
N ALA A 84 5.70 -5.06 0.50
CA ALA A 84 6.90 -5.22 -0.32
C ALA A 84 8.15 -4.96 0.53
N ASN A 85 8.52 -5.92 1.37
CA ASN A 85 9.66 -5.79 2.29
C ASN A 85 10.99 -5.81 1.53
N LYS A 86 11.91 -4.94 1.93
CA LYS A 86 13.24 -4.86 1.35
C LYS A 86 14.08 -6.07 1.78
N VAL A 87 14.74 -6.72 0.82
CA VAL A 87 15.67 -7.82 1.12
C VAL A 87 16.87 -7.30 1.92
N GLY A 88 17.14 -7.94 3.05
CA GLY A 88 18.27 -7.59 3.93
C GLY A 88 18.08 -6.32 4.76
N SER A 89 16.85 -5.82 4.89
CA SER A 89 16.52 -4.65 5.72
C SER A 89 15.11 -4.79 6.32
N ALA A 90 14.78 -3.96 7.31
CA ALA A 90 13.43 -3.82 7.85
C ALA A 90 12.56 -2.83 7.05
N ALA A 91 13.14 -2.12 6.07
CA ALA A 91 12.42 -1.18 5.22
C ALA A 91 11.32 -1.89 4.43
N THR A 92 10.20 -1.22 4.22
CA THR A 92 9.06 -1.73 3.46
C THR A 92 8.63 -0.73 2.40
N ALA A 93 7.93 -1.24 1.39
CA ALA A 93 7.34 -0.45 0.34
C ALA A 93 5.85 -0.79 0.17
N PHE A 94 5.09 0.22 -0.22
CA PHE A 94 3.67 0.16 -0.53
C PHE A 94 3.34 1.23 -1.57
N GLY A 95 2.18 1.12 -2.20
CA GLY A 95 1.80 2.09 -3.22
C GLY A 95 0.33 2.10 -3.61
N ASP A 96 -0.02 3.16 -4.33
CA ASP A 96 -1.28 3.41 -5.02
C ASP A 96 -0.99 3.51 -6.52
N ILE A 97 -1.68 2.68 -7.30
CA ILE A 97 -1.50 2.59 -8.74
C ILE A 97 -2.82 2.93 -9.42
N ARG A 98 -2.77 3.88 -10.36
CA ARG A 98 -3.94 4.34 -11.13
C ARG A 98 -3.66 4.27 -12.61
N TYR A 99 -4.60 3.72 -13.36
CA TYR A 99 -4.52 3.63 -14.82
C TYR A 99 -5.89 3.84 -15.45
N ARG A 100 -5.94 4.26 -16.70
CA ARG A 100 -7.24 4.35 -17.40
C ARG A 100 -7.65 2.98 -17.93
N PRO A 101 -8.96 2.66 -17.96
CA PRO A 101 -9.46 1.40 -18.51
C PRO A 101 -9.00 1.11 -19.96
N ASP A 102 -8.74 2.15 -20.75
CA ASP A 102 -8.34 2.06 -22.16
C ASP A 102 -6.83 2.20 -22.41
N ALA A 103 -6.03 2.42 -21.35
CA ALA A 103 -4.61 2.72 -21.47
C ALA A 103 -3.73 1.50 -21.18
N THR A 104 -2.56 1.47 -21.83
CA THR A 104 -1.51 0.48 -21.59
C THR A 104 -0.51 0.94 -20.54
N GLY A 105 -0.29 2.24 -20.36
CA GLY A 105 0.56 2.81 -19.31
C GLY A 105 -0.24 3.24 -18.08
N LEU A 106 0.48 3.55 -16.99
CA LEU A 106 -0.14 4.15 -15.81
C LEU A 106 -0.57 5.60 -16.08
N HIS A 107 -1.64 6.03 -15.43
CA HIS A 107 -2.03 7.43 -15.37
C HIS A 107 -1.29 8.15 -14.24
N GLN A 108 -1.21 7.50 -13.08
CA GLN A 108 -0.55 8.02 -11.89
C GLN A 108 -0.06 6.86 -11.04
N VAL A 109 1.08 7.02 -10.40
CA VAL A 109 1.58 6.09 -9.39
C VAL A 109 2.17 6.85 -8.22
N PHE A 110 1.92 6.36 -7.01
CA PHE A 110 2.55 6.80 -5.76
C PHE A 110 3.15 5.58 -5.08
N LEU A 111 4.47 5.55 -4.92
CA LEU A 111 5.18 4.49 -4.21
C LEU A 111 5.91 5.09 -3.01
N THR A 112 5.71 4.51 -1.84
CA THR A 112 6.46 4.87 -0.64
C THR A 112 7.54 3.83 -0.39
N PHE A 113 8.77 4.31 -0.19
CA PHE A 113 9.91 3.48 0.21
C PHE A 113 10.49 4.06 1.51
N ASP A 114 10.56 3.25 2.55
CA ASP A 114 11.13 3.65 3.85
C ASP A 114 10.53 4.97 4.40
N GLY A 115 9.21 5.11 4.27
CA GLY A 115 8.46 6.27 4.77
C GLY A 115 8.50 7.51 3.87
N LYS A 116 9.19 7.49 2.72
CA LYS A 116 9.21 8.59 1.77
C LYS A 116 8.47 8.25 0.48
N GLU A 117 7.51 9.10 0.12
CA GLU A 117 6.68 8.93 -1.08
C GLU A 117 7.35 9.50 -2.34
N TYR A 118 7.23 8.77 -3.43
CA TYR A 118 7.64 9.13 -4.77
C TYR A 118 6.50 8.93 -5.76
N ALA A 119 6.34 9.86 -6.70
CA ALA A 119 5.23 9.85 -7.63
C ALA A 119 5.67 10.06 -9.08
N SER A 120 4.82 9.66 -10.01
CA SER A 120 4.92 10.02 -11.42
C SER A 120 3.59 9.88 -12.14
N GLY A 121 3.25 10.88 -12.94
CA GLY A 121 2.10 10.87 -13.85
C GLY A 121 2.44 10.53 -15.31
N GLU A 122 3.71 10.24 -15.61
CA GLU A 122 4.14 9.94 -16.98
C GLU A 122 3.74 8.50 -17.36
N PRO A 123 3.12 8.26 -18.53
CA PRO A 123 2.66 6.92 -18.88
C PRO A 123 3.77 5.96 -19.32
N THR A 124 4.97 6.48 -19.62
CA THR A 124 6.11 5.68 -20.10
C THR A 124 6.66 4.76 -19.02
N ASP A 125 7.48 3.80 -19.45
CA ASP A 125 8.22 2.87 -18.60
C ASP A 125 7.35 2.00 -17.67
N THR A 126 6.06 1.89 -18.02
CA THR A 126 5.08 1.06 -17.34
C THR A 126 4.17 0.36 -18.34
N ALA A 127 3.67 -0.81 -17.96
CA ALA A 127 2.67 -1.54 -18.73
C ALA A 127 1.63 -2.19 -17.80
N VAL A 128 0.36 -1.93 -18.05
CA VAL A 128 -0.79 -2.61 -17.45
C VAL A 128 -1.12 -3.83 -18.30
N VAL A 129 -0.72 -5.00 -17.83
CA VAL A 129 -0.86 -6.28 -18.53
C VAL A 129 -2.08 -7.00 -17.96
N ARG A 130 -3.26 -6.65 -18.48
CA ARG A 130 -4.55 -7.14 -17.97
C ARG A 130 -4.70 -8.66 -18.10
N GLU A 131 -4.21 -9.25 -19.19
CA GLU A 131 -4.24 -10.70 -19.43
C GLU A 131 -3.50 -11.50 -18.33
N SER A 132 -2.53 -10.87 -17.67
CA SER A 132 -1.72 -11.47 -16.59
C SER A 132 -2.01 -10.85 -15.23
N ASN A 133 -3.04 -10.00 -15.12
CA ASN A 133 -3.39 -9.26 -13.90
C ASN A 133 -2.18 -8.61 -13.24
N GLU A 134 -1.36 -7.86 -13.98
CA GLU A 134 -0.16 -7.24 -13.40
C GLU A 134 0.20 -5.88 -14.02
N VAL A 135 0.93 -5.08 -13.25
CA VAL A 135 1.57 -3.85 -13.70
C VAL A 135 3.07 -4.06 -13.71
N ARG A 136 3.70 -3.85 -14.87
CA ARG A 136 5.14 -3.96 -15.06
C ARG A 136 5.78 -2.57 -15.06
N PHE A 137 6.91 -2.45 -14.37
CA PHE A 137 7.79 -1.29 -14.38
C PHE A 137 9.08 -1.64 -15.12
N SER A 138 9.50 -0.80 -16.06
CA SER A 138 10.67 -1.03 -16.92
C SER A 138 11.72 0.08 -16.79
N GLY A 139 11.94 0.59 -15.58
CA GLY A 139 12.88 1.68 -15.30
C GLY A 139 12.19 3.03 -15.07
N LYS A 140 10.94 2.98 -14.61
CA LYS A 140 10.09 4.14 -14.32
C LYS A 140 10.79 5.07 -13.34
N THR A 141 10.98 6.33 -13.74
CA THR A 141 11.53 7.36 -12.86
C THR A 141 10.41 7.93 -12.00
N LEU A 142 10.63 7.98 -10.68
CA LEU A 142 9.74 8.60 -9.72
C LEU A 142 10.46 9.75 -9.01
N THR A 143 9.72 10.80 -8.68
CA THR A 143 10.22 11.99 -7.97
C THR A 143 9.52 12.11 -6.64
N ALA A 144 10.26 12.49 -5.59
CA ALA A 144 9.71 12.64 -4.25
C ALA A 144 8.57 13.68 -4.21
N SER A 145 7.46 13.32 -3.57
CA SER A 145 6.27 14.17 -3.48
C SER A 145 6.43 15.38 -2.54
N ASP A 146 7.47 15.38 -1.71
CA ASP A 146 7.75 16.41 -0.69
C ASP A 146 8.49 17.65 -1.23
N GLY A 147 8.72 17.73 -2.55
CA GLY A 147 9.41 18.85 -3.18
C GLY A 147 10.93 18.83 -3.05
N SER A 148 11.53 17.78 -2.47
CA SER A 148 12.98 17.65 -2.34
C SER A 148 13.73 17.39 -3.65
N ASN A 149 13.01 17.12 -4.75
CA ASN A 149 13.56 16.69 -6.05
C ASN A 149 14.40 15.40 -6.00
N ALA A 150 14.33 14.65 -4.90
CA ALA A 150 14.93 13.32 -4.83
C ALA A 150 14.27 12.40 -5.86
N THR A 151 15.05 11.56 -6.53
CA THR A 151 14.55 10.66 -7.58
C THR A 151 15.04 9.24 -7.36
N LEU A 152 14.32 8.30 -7.96
CA LEU A 152 14.71 6.90 -8.05
C LEU A 152 14.13 6.26 -9.32
N ARG A 153 14.64 5.09 -9.69
CA ARG A 153 14.14 4.27 -10.81
C ARG A 153 13.62 2.94 -10.32
N VAL A 154 12.45 2.55 -10.84
CA VAL A 154 11.76 1.31 -10.47
C VAL A 154 11.67 0.37 -11.66
N THR A 155 12.08 -0.88 -11.46
CA THR A 155 11.74 -2.01 -12.33
C THR A 155 10.99 -3.06 -11.54
N GLY A 156 10.23 -3.93 -12.20
CA GLY A 156 9.58 -5.07 -11.54
C GLY A 156 8.11 -5.21 -11.90
N ILE A 157 7.38 -5.93 -11.04
CA ILE A 157 6.00 -6.34 -11.26
C ILE A 157 5.21 -6.13 -9.96
N VAL A 158 4.03 -5.52 -10.09
CA VAL A 158 3.01 -5.47 -9.04
C VAL A 158 1.77 -6.20 -9.56
N PRO A 159 1.35 -7.31 -8.93
CA PRO A 159 0.14 -8.01 -9.32
C PRO A 159 -1.13 -7.22 -8.98
N MET A 160 -2.21 -7.57 -9.65
CA MET A 160 -3.57 -7.13 -9.41
C MET A 160 -4.41 -8.35 -9.03
N ARG A 161 -5.47 -8.14 -8.25
CA ARG A 161 -6.47 -9.20 -8.06
C ARG A 161 -7.17 -9.50 -9.39
N PRO A 162 -7.53 -10.77 -9.69
CA PRO A 162 -8.10 -11.15 -10.99
C PRO A 162 -9.53 -10.66 -11.23
N ASN A 163 -10.35 -10.52 -10.18
CA ASN A 163 -11.73 -10.07 -10.30
C ASN A 163 -11.80 -8.54 -10.38
N ARG A 164 -11.73 -8.00 -11.60
CA ARG A 164 -11.66 -6.55 -11.86
C ARG A 164 -12.86 -6.05 -12.67
N PRO A 165 -13.29 -4.79 -12.48
CA PRO A 165 -14.30 -4.16 -13.32
C PRO A 165 -13.91 -4.17 -14.80
N SER A 166 -14.87 -4.26 -15.72
CA SER A 166 -14.59 -4.29 -17.17
C SER A 166 -13.68 -3.14 -17.63
N GLY A 167 -12.59 -3.47 -18.33
CA GLY A 167 -11.59 -2.51 -18.82
C GLY A 167 -10.51 -2.17 -17.78
N CYS A 168 -10.79 -2.42 -16.50
CA CYS A 168 -9.76 -2.75 -15.55
C CYS A 168 -9.34 -4.21 -15.81
#